data_AF-A0AA88ZKJ7-F1
#
_entry.id   AF-A0AA88ZKJ7-F1
#
_cell.length_a   1.000
_cell.length_b   1.000
_cell.length_c   1.000
_cell.angle_alpha   90.00
_cell.angle_beta   90.00
_cell.angle_gamma   90.00
#
_symmetry.space_group_name_H-M   'P 1'
#
loop_
_entity.id
_entity.type
_entity.pdbx_description
1 polymer ?
#
loop_
_entity_poly.entity_id
_entity_poly.type
_entity_poly.pdbx_seq_one_letter_code
_entity_poly.pdbx_strand_id
1 'polypeptide(L)'
;MNKLVVVAVIALFSLGKSYAQETEQVKDSIVVVKDMIKEQEELKQIEQAKVEAAAAKAEQKAAAKEQKQLAKEQKKAEKEQKKIEKEAKTKAKEAQKQEKLKSAIASKNQDIQKCEDKIAKYEMKLAEGQRKGKLSPVAIDKLNDKIAKEQINILKESEKLRKLERKQ
;
A
#
# COMPACT_ATOMS: atom_id res chain seq x y z
N MET A 1 43.02 -40.19 78.57
CA MET A 1 43.22 -41.55 79.14
C MET A 1 41.85 -42.11 79.51
N ASN A 2 41.42 -43.34 79.21
CA ASN A 2 41.92 -44.41 78.36
C ASN A 2 40.68 -45.27 78.05
N LYS A 3 40.50 -45.59 76.77
CA LYS A 3 39.51 -46.56 76.28
C LYS A 3 39.96 -47.96 76.72
N LEU A 4 39.72 -48.37 77.98
CA LEU A 4 40.16 -49.70 78.45
C LEU A 4 39.44 -50.23 79.71
N VAL A 5 38.26 -49.71 80.05
CA VAL A 5 37.37 -50.34 81.05
C VAL A 5 36.04 -50.78 80.39
N VAL A 6 36.05 -50.86 79.06
CA VAL A 6 34.95 -51.36 78.21
C VAL A 6 34.80 -52.88 78.27
N VAL A 7 35.58 -53.60 79.10
CA VAL A 7 35.62 -55.09 79.04
C VAL A 7 35.20 -55.79 80.34
N ALA A 8 34.99 -55.09 81.46
CA ALA A 8 34.87 -55.75 82.78
C ALA A 8 33.48 -55.77 83.46
N VAL A 9 32.42 -55.17 82.87
CA VAL A 9 31.04 -55.24 83.43
C VAL A 9 30.12 -56.10 82.55
N ILE A 10 30.70 -56.89 81.65
CA ILE A 10 30.06 -57.91 80.81
C ILE A 10 29.61 -59.15 81.61
N ALA A 11 29.76 -59.18 82.95
CA ALA A 11 29.60 -60.40 83.74
C ALA A 11 28.52 -60.40 84.84
N LEU A 12 27.61 -59.41 84.93
CA LEU A 12 26.70 -59.31 86.09
C LEU A 12 25.23 -58.95 85.82
N PHE A 13 24.65 -59.29 84.67
CA PHE A 13 23.18 -59.35 84.58
C PHE A 13 22.67 -60.40 83.59
N SER A 14 23.22 -61.61 83.68
CA SER A 14 22.60 -62.83 83.19
C SER A 14 21.62 -63.32 84.26
N LEU A 15 20.33 -62.97 84.19
CA LEU A 15 19.17 -63.70 84.77
C LEU A 15 17.90 -62.81 84.68
N GLY A 16 17.10 -62.95 83.62
CA GLY A 16 15.87 -62.17 83.51
C GLY A 16 15.07 -62.27 82.22
N LYS A 17 14.69 -63.50 81.84
CA LYS A 17 13.57 -63.87 80.95
C LYS A 17 13.70 -63.62 79.43
N SER A 18 13.85 -64.75 78.75
CA SER A 18 13.75 -65.08 77.34
C SER A 18 12.39 -64.80 76.67
N TYR A 19 12.42 -64.95 75.33
CA TYR A 19 11.34 -65.12 74.34
C TYR A 19 10.76 -63.78 73.79
N ALA A 20 10.76 -63.46 72.49
CA ALA A 20 11.09 -64.21 71.28
C ALA A 20 11.17 -63.26 70.07
N GLN A 21 12.06 -63.61 69.14
CA GLN A 21 11.91 -63.58 67.68
C GLN A 21 11.44 -62.30 66.94
N GLU A 22 12.43 -61.70 66.26
CA GLU A 22 12.43 -61.20 64.87
C GLU A 22 11.22 -60.41 64.34
N THR A 23 11.46 -59.14 63.98
CA THR A 23 11.34 -58.64 62.59
C THR A 23 11.61 -57.14 62.56
N GLU A 24 12.76 -56.75 62.01
CA GLU A 24 12.97 -55.40 61.50
C GLU A 24 13.40 -55.51 60.02
N GLN A 25 12.93 -54.52 59.24
CA GLN A 25 13.43 -54.10 57.93
C GLN A 25 12.90 -54.80 56.67
N VAL A 26 11.68 -54.42 56.24
CA VAL A 26 11.39 -54.22 54.80
C VAL A 26 10.29 -53.14 54.63
N LYS A 27 10.58 -51.86 54.91
CA LYS A 27 9.64 -50.76 54.56
C LYS A 27 10.26 -49.52 53.90
N ASP A 28 11.58 -49.30 53.98
CA ASP A 28 12.16 -48.02 53.49
C ASP A 28 12.61 -47.99 52.02
N SER A 29 13.07 -49.09 51.41
CA SER A 29 13.51 -49.05 50.00
C SER A 29 12.38 -48.76 49.01
N ILE A 30 11.14 -49.14 49.32
CA ILE A 30 10.00 -48.95 48.39
C ILE A 30 9.51 -47.50 48.41
N VAL A 31 9.60 -46.80 49.55
CA VAL A 31 9.14 -45.40 49.69
C VAL A 31 10.14 -44.45 49.03
N VAL A 32 11.45 -44.63 49.27
CA VAL A 32 12.51 -43.81 48.66
C VAL A 32 12.54 -43.97 47.13
N VAL A 33 12.35 -45.18 46.62
CA VAL A 33 12.27 -45.43 45.16
C VAL A 33 11.01 -44.78 44.56
N LYS A 34 9.87 -44.78 45.28
CA LYS A 34 8.65 -44.11 44.82
C LYS A 34 8.79 -42.60 44.72
N ASP A 35 9.45 -41.99 45.70
CA ASP A 35 9.66 -40.54 45.72
C ASP A 35 10.71 -40.11 44.69
N MET A 36 11.78 -40.90 44.48
CA MET A 36 12.73 -40.68 43.37
C MET A 36 12.07 -40.83 41.99
N ILE A 37 11.15 -41.79 41.82
CA ILE A 37 10.39 -41.96 40.56
C ILE A 37 9.47 -40.76 40.34
N LYS A 38 8.79 -40.25 41.37
CA LYS A 38 7.96 -39.04 41.27
C LYS A 38 8.78 -37.80 40.94
N GLU A 39 9.92 -37.58 41.59
CA GLU A 39 10.80 -36.44 41.27
C GLU A 39 11.37 -36.54 39.85
N GLN A 40 11.73 -37.73 39.38
CA GLN A 40 12.11 -37.95 37.98
C GLN A 40 10.96 -37.65 37.00
N GLU A 41 9.74 -38.04 37.33
CA GLU A 41 8.55 -37.84 36.50
C GLU A 41 8.15 -36.36 36.44
N GLU A 42 8.26 -35.63 37.56
CA GLU A 42 8.06 -34.18 37.63
C GLU A 42 9.15 -33.41 36.84
N LEU A 43 10.42 -33.79 36.95
CA LEU A 43 11.51 -33.21 36.14
C LEU A 43 11.29 -33.44 34.65
N LYS A 44 10.81 -34.63 34.27
CA LYS A 44 10.49 -34.98 32.87
C LYS A 44 9.32 -34.16 32.34
N GLN A 45 8.28 -33.93 33.16
CA GLN A 45 7.16 -33.05 32.81
C GLN A 45 7.59 -31.58 32.68
N ILE A 46 8.49 -31.10 33.55
CA ILE A 46 9.03 -29.73 33.47
C ILE A 46 9.90 -29.55 32.21
N GLU A 47 10.71 -30.55 31.85
CA GLU A 47 11.51 -30.52 30.63
C GLU A 47 10.62 -30.56 29.37
N GLN A 48 9.60 -31.40 29.36
CA GLN A 48 8.63 -31.51 28.28
C GLN A 48 7.82 -30.21 28.11
N ALA A 49 7.37 -29.60 29.22
CA ALA A 49 6.72 -28.29 29.21
C ALA A 49 7.65 -27.16 28.72
N LYS A 50 8.96 -27.22 29.02
CA LYS A 50 9.94 -26.26 28.49
C LYS A 50 10.16 -26.45 26.99
N VAL A 51 10.21 -27.68 26.49
CA VAL A 51 10.34 -27.99 25.06
C VAL A 51 9.10 -27.55 24.29
N GLU A 52 7.91 -27.81 24.82
CA GLU A 52 6.64 -27.35 24.24
C GLU A 52 6.52 -25.83 24.24
N ALA A 53 6.89 -25.17 25.35
CA ALA A 53 6.92 -23.70 25.41
C ALA A 53 7.96 -23.09 24.45
N ALA A 54 9.10 -23.76 24.22
CA ALA A 54 10.10 -23.35 23.24
C ALA A 54 9.60 -23.55 21.80
N ALA A 55 8.93 -24.66 21.51
CA ALA A 55 8.31 -24.94 20.21
C ALA A 55 7.19 -23.94 19.89
N ALA A 56 6.29 -23.67 20.84
CA ALA A 56 5.23 -22.67 20.69
C ALA A 56 5.79 -21.25 20.46
N LYS A 57 6.87 -20.87 21.14
CA LYS A 57 7.56 -19.59 20.88
C LYS A 57 8.21 -19.55 19.51
N ALA A 58 8.79 -20.66 19.03
CA ALA A 58 9.39 -20.74 17.70
C ALA A 58 8.32 -20.61 16.60
N GLU A 59 7.18 -21.29 16.77
CA GLU A 59 6.03 -21.24 15.86
C GLU A 59 5.40 -19.84 15.82
N GLN A 60 5.16 -19.21 16.98
CA GLN A 60 4.68 -17.83 17.03
C GLN A 60 5.65 -16.85 16.36
N LYS A 61 6.96 -17.06 16.49
CA LYS A 61 7.98 -16.23 15.85
C LYS A 61 8.07 -16.46 14.35
N ALA A 62 7.79 -17.68 13.87
CA ALA A 62 7.69 -18.00 12.45
C ALA A 62 6.43 -17.37 11.84
N ALA A 63 5.27 -17.56 12.47
CA ALA A 63 4.00 -16.95 12.06
C ALA A 63 4.07 -15.41 12.04
N ALA A 64 4.70 -14.79 13.04
CA ALA A 64 4.89 -13.34 13.07
C ALA A 64 5.84 -12.85 11.95
N LYS A 65 6.86 -13.63 11.58
CA LYS A 65 7.74 -13.29 10.45
C LYS A 65 7.01 -13.40 9.12
N GLU A 66 6.21 -14.44 8.93
CA GLU A 66 5.42 -14.66 7.71
C GLU A 66 4.35 -13.58 7.54
N GLN A 67 3.57 -13.28 8.58
CA GLN A 67 2.62 -12.16 8.56
C GLN A 67 3.30 -10.82 8.26
N LYS A 68 4.51 -10.59 8.79
CA LYS A 68 5.29 -9.37 8.51
C LYS A 68 5.81 -9.33 7.07
N GLN A 69 6.11 -10.48 6.45
CA GLN A 69 6.49 -10.56 5.04
C GLN A 69 5.28 -10.32 4.14
N LEU A 70 4.16 -10.99 4.39
CA LEU A 70 2.90 -10.79 3.66
C LEU A 70 2.43 -9.34 3.75
N ALA A 71 2.45 -8.72 4.93
CA ALA A 71 2.09 -7.31 5.10
C ALA A 71 3.05 -6.36 4.36
N LYS A 72 4.35 -6.69 4.26
CA LYS A 72 5.32 -5.90 3.48
C LYS A 72 5.06 -6.03 1.98
N GLU A 73 4.72 -7.23 1.51
CA GLU A 73 4.45 -7.51 0.10
C GLU A 73 3.13 -6.88 -0.34
N GLN A 74 2.07 -7.00 0.46
CA GLN A 74 0.80 -6.29 0.24
C GLN A 74 1.02 -4.77 0.18
N LYS A 75 1.80 -4.20 1.11
CA LYS A 75 2.14 -2.76 1.07
C LYS A 75 2.95 -2.36 -0.15
N LYS A 76 3.80 -3.24 -0.69
CA LYS A 76 4.52 -2.97 -1.94
C LYS A 76 3.57 -3.00 -3.14
N ALA A 77 2.73 -4.03 -3.23
CA ALA A 77 1.73 -4.17 -4.29
C ALA A 77 0.74 -3.00 -4.29
N GLU A 78 0.23 -2.58 -3.13
CA GLU A 78 -0.68 -1.43 -3.01
C GLU A 78 0.00 -0.12 -3.43
N LYS A 79 1.28 0.08 -3.05
CA LYS A 79 2.05 1.26 -3.49
C LYS A 79 2.26 1.28 -5.00
N GLU A 80 2.50 0.12 -5.60
CA GLU A 80 2.71 -0.02 -7.04
C GLU A 80 1.42 0.22 -7.81
N GLN A 81 0.30 -0.38 -7.37
CA GLN A 81 -1.03 -0.09 -7.92
C GLN A 81 -1.38 1.40 -7.81
N LYS A 82 -1.14 2.04 -6.65
CA LYS A 82 -1.36 3.49 -6.48
C LYS A 82 -0.50 4.34 -7.40
N LYS A 83 0.74 3.92 -7.72
CA LYS A 83 1.59 4.61 -8.69
C LYS A 83 1.03 4.49 -10.10
N ILE A 84 0.67 3.27 -10.51
CA ILE A 84 0.09 2.99 -11.84
C ILE A 84 -1.21 3.77 -12.02
N GLU A 85 -2.11 3.77 -11.02
CA GLU A 85 -3.37 4.52 -11.09
C GLU A 85 -3.12 6.03 -11.19
N LYS A 86 -2.19 6.57 -10.39
CA LYS A 86 -1.81 7.99 -10.48
C LYS A 86 -1.28 8.34 -11.86
N GLU A 87 -0.40 7.52 -12.42
CA GLU A 87 0.19 7.73 -13.74
C GLU A 87 -0.85 7.63 -14.86
N ALA A 88 -1.73 6.63 -14.80
CA ALA A 88 -2.86 6.50 -15.73
C ALA A 88 -3.78 7.72 -15.64
N LYS A 89 -4.09 8.20 -14.43
CA LYS A 89 -4.92 9.37 -14.20
C LYS A 89 -4.27 10.67 -14.70
N THR A 90 -2.96 10.84 -14.53
CA THR A 90 -2.26 12.01 -15.07
C THR A 90 -2.23 11.97 -16.60
N LYS A 91 -1.89 10.83 -17.21
CA LYS A 91 -1.92 10.66 -18.67
C LYS A 91 -3.31 10.91 -19.25
N ALA A 92 -4.37 10.39 -18.63
CA ALA A 92 -5.74 10.64 -19.07
C ALA A 92 -6.13 12.12 -18.97
N LYS A 93 -5.74 12.81 -17.89
CA LYS A 93 -5.97 14.26 -17.74
C LYS A 93 -5.20 15.08 -18.77
N GLU A 94 -3.96 14.70 -19.08
CA GLU A 94 -3.14 15.36 -20.09
C GLU A 94 -3.71 15.16 -21.49
N ALA A 95 -4.10 13.93 -21.84
CA ALA A 95 -4.78 13.62 -23.09
C ALA A 95 -6.07 14.45 -23.24
N GLN A 96 -6.90 14.53 -22.19
CA GLN A 96 -8.13 15.32 -22.21
C GLN A 96 -7.84 16.83 -22.37
N LYS A 97 -6.79 17.35 -21.73
CA LYS A 97 -6.38 18.76 -21.90
C LYS A 97 -5.94 19.03 -23.33
N GLN A 98 -5.14 18.13 -23.91
CA GLN A 98 -4.68 18.22 -25.29
C GLN A 98 -5.83 18.14 -26.29
N GLU A 99 -6.80 17.24 -26.07
CA GLU A 99 -8.00 17.14 -26.90
C GLU A 99 -8.85 18.42 -26.84
N LYS A 100 -9.10 18.95 -25.64
CA LYS A 100 -9.82 20.22 -25.45
C LYS A 100 -9.09 21.38 -26.14
N LEU A 101 -7.75 21.41 -26.08
CA LEU A 101 -6.96 22.43 -26.75
C LEU A 101 -7.07 22.32 -28.27
N LYS A 102 -6.92 21.11 -28.83
CA LYS A 102 -7.11 20.85 -30.27
C LYS A 102 -8.50 21.24 -30.75
N SER A 103 -9.53 20.88 -29.99
CA SER A 103 -10.92 21.24 -30.28
C SER A 103 -11.13 22.76 -30.27
N ALA A 104 -10.56 23.47 -29.28
CA ALA A 104 -10.63 24.93 -29.22
C ALA A 104 -9.93 25.60 -30.41
N ILE A 105 -8.74 25.10 -30.80
CA ILE A 105 -8.01 25.55 -31.98
C ILE A 105 -8.84 25.34 -33.25
N ALA A 106 -9.40 24.14 -33.43
CA ALA A 106 -10.25 23.82 -34.59
C ALA A 106 -11.49 24.73 -34.66
N SER A 107 -12.15 24.99 -33.53
CA SER A 107 -13.28 25.92 -33.48
C SER A 107 -12.88 27.34 -33.89
N LYS A 108 -11.70 27.83 -33.45
CA LYS A 108 -11.22 29.16 -33.80
C LYS A 108 -10.86 29.27 -35.29
N ASN A 109 -10.23 28.25 -35.86
CA ASN A 109 -9.98 28.18 -37.30
C ASN A 109 -11.28 28.21 -38.10
N GLN A 110 -12.30 27.47 -37.66
CA GLN A 110 -13.61 27.47 -38.32
C GLN A 110 -14.30 28.84 -38.22
N ASP A 111 -14.16 29.55 -37.10
CA ASP A 111 -14.70 30.91 -36.95
C ASP A 111 -14.03 31.90 -37.91
N ILE A 112 -12.70 31.80 -38.07
CA ILE A 112 -11.92 32.60 -39.03
C ILE A 112 -12.39 32.31 -40.45
N GLN A 113 -12.47 31.03 -40.84
CA GLN A 113 -12.92 30.62 -42.17
C GLN A 113 -14.32 31.16 -42.50
N LYS A 114 -15.26 31.11 -41.56
CA LYS A 114 -16.60 31.70 -41.75
C LYS A 114 -16.56 33.21 -41.99
N CYS A 115 -15.60 33.91 -41.39
CA CYS A 115 -15.42 35.34 -41.65
C CYS A 115 -14.81 35.58 -43.03
N GLU A 116 -13.82 34.78 -43.43
CA GLU A 116 -13.21 34.82 -44.77
C GLU A 116 -14.24 34.57 -45.87
N ASP A 117 -15.10 33.55 -45.71
CA ASP A 117 -16.19 33.24 -46.64
C ASP A 117 -17.16 34.42 -46.81
N LYS A 118 -17.47 35.14 -45.71
CA LYS A 118 -18.32 36.34 -45.78
C LYS A 118 -17.62 37.48 -46.49
N ILE A 119 -16.33 37.70 -46.23
CA ILE A 119 -15.53 38.71 -46.92
C ILE A 119 -15.55 38.43 -48.41
N ALA A 120 -15.22 37.21 -48.84
CA ALA A 120 -15.25 36.80 -50.24
C ALA A 120 -16.63 37.05 -50.88
N LYS A 121 -17.71 36.75 -50.16
CA LYS A 121 -19.08 37.02 -50.62
C LYS A 121 -19.38 38.53 -50.77
N TYR A 122 -18.87 39.37 -49.87
CA TYR A 122 -19.05 40.82 -49.95
C TYR A 122 -18.19 41.43 -51.06
N GLU A 123 -16.94 40.99 -51.21
CA GLU A 123 -16.03 41.39 -52.28
C GLU A 123 -16.61 41.01 -53.65
N MET A 124 -17.15 39.80 -53.80
CA MET A 124 -17.82 39.39 -55.04
C MET A 124 -19.01 40.28 -55.38
N LYS A 125 -19.85 40.61 -54.38
CA LYS A 125 -20.98 41.54 -54.57
C LYS A 125 -20.53 42.95 -54.94
N LEU A 126 -19.46 43.43 -54.31
CA LEU A 126 -18.87 44.73 -54.58
C LEU A 126 -18.34 44.78 -56.03
N ALA A 127 -17.51 43.82 -56.41
CA ALA A 127 -16.93 43.71 -57.74
C ALA A 127 -18.01 43.58 -58.83
N GLU A 128 -19.00 42.70 -58.64
CA GLU A 128 -20.09 42.55 -59.59
C GLU A 128 -20.95 43.81 -59.72
N GLY A 129 -21.31 44.43 -58.60
CA GLY A 129 -22.17 45.61 -58.61
C GLY A 129 -21.47 46.84 -59.19
N GLN A 130 -20.16 46.98 -58.95
CA GLN A 130 -19.32 48.03 -59.55
C GLN A 130 -19.20 47.79 -61.05
N ARG A 131 -18.89 46.56 -61.48
CA ARG A 131 -18.81 46.20 -62.91
C ARG A 131 -20.13 46.46 -63.65
N LYS A 132 -21.26 46.19 -63.00
CA LYS A 132 -22.61 46.41 -63.57
C LYS A 132 -23.07 47.87 -63.44
N GLY A 133 -22.34 48.76 -62.75
CA GLY A 133 -22.76 50.14 -62.47
C GLY A 133 -24.03 50.26 -61.61
N LYS A 134 -24.42 49.19 -60.90
CA LYS A 134 -25.67 49.13 -60.11
C LYS A 134 -25.50 49.55 -58.65
N LEU A 135 -24.27 49.75 -58.22
CA LEU A 135 -23.92 50.10 -56.85
C LEU A 135 -23.87 51.63 -56.70
N SER A 136 -24.65 52.18 -55.78
CA SER A 136 -24.52 53.59 -55.37
C SER A 136 -23.31 53.76 -54.43
N PRO A 137 -22.75 54.98 -54.31
CA PRO A 137 -21.64 55.25 -53.40
C PRO A 137 -21.91 54.78 -51.96
N VAL A 138 -23.09 55.10 -51.44
CA VAL A 138 -23.53 54.68 -50.09
C VAL A 138 -23.58 53.15 -49.94
N ALA A 139 -23.97 52.43 -51.00
CA ALA A 139 -24.01 50.97 -50.96
C ALA A 139 -22.62 50.34 -51.05
N ILE A 140 -21.67 50.99 -51.74
CA ILE A 140 -20.25 50.61 -51.75
C ILE A 140 -19.69 50.76 -50.33
N ASP A 141 -19.91 51.90 -49.68
CA ASP A 141 -19.42 52.15 -48.32
C ASP A 141 -19.98 51.12 -47.33
N LYS A 142 -21.28 50.80 -47.40
CA LYS A 142 -21.90 49.76 -46.56
C LYS A 142 -21.30 48.37 -46.77
N LEU A 143 -20.85 48.03 -47.98
CA LEU A 143 -20.17 46.75 -48.24
C LEU A 143 -18.74 46.78 -47.71
N ASN A 144 -18.02 47.88 -47.92
CA ASN A 144 -16.68 48.09 -47.37
C ASN A 144 -16.68 48.04 -45.84
N ASP A 145 -17.66 48.66 -45.18
CA ASP A 145 -17.83 48.59 -43.71
C ASP A 145 -18.04 47.16 -43.23
N LYS A 146 -18.82 46.35 -43.96
CA LYS A 146 -19.02 44.93 -43.63
C LYS A 146 -17.74 44.13 -43.80
N ILE A 147 -16.98 44.37 -44.87
CA ILE A 147 -15.68 43.74 -45.11
C ILE A 147 -14.72 44.10 -43.97
N ALA A 148 -14.59 45.39 -43.65
CA ALA A 148 -13.73 45.88 -42.57
C ALA A 148 -14.12 45.29 -41.21
N LYS A 149 -15.42 45.19 -40.92
CA LYS A 149 -15.91 44.56 -39.68
C LYS A 149 -15.51 43.09 -39.58
N GLU A 150 -15.65 42.32 -40.66
CA GLU A 150 -15.26 40.91 -40.66
C GLU A 150 -13.72 40.74 -40.62
N GLN A 151 -12.94 41.64 -41.25
CA GLN A 151 -11.48 41.68 -41.12
C GLN A 151 -11.05 41.91 -39.66
N ILE A 152 -11.71 42.83 -38.94
CA ILE A 152 -11.47 43.04 -37.50
C ILE A 152 -11.80 41.78 -36.70
N ASN A 153 -12.88 41.07 -37.05
CA ASN A 153 -13.22 39.81 -36.39
C ASN A 153 -12.15 38.74 -36.63
N ILE A 154 -11.63 38.60 -37.85
CA ILE A 154 -10.50 37.70 -38.17
C ILE A 154 -9.27 38.05 -37.33
N LEU A 155 -8.93 39.33 -37.20
CA LEU A 155 -7.79 39.76 -36.36
C LEU A 155 -7.98 39.36 -34.89
N LYS A 156 -9.18 39.55 -34.34
CA LYS A 156 -9.49 39.15 -32.96
C LYS A 156 -9.44 37.63 -32.76
N GLU A 157 -10.00 36.86 -33.69
CA GLU A 157 -10.00 35.40 -33.59
C GLU A 157 -8.62 34.80 -33.85
N SER A 158 -7.83 35.35 -34.77
CA SER A 158 -6.44 34.95 -35.01
C SER A 158 -5.53 35.27 -33.82
N GLU A 159 -5.75 36.37 -33.11
CA GLU A 159 -5.03 36.65 -31.87
C GLU A 159 -5.36 35.62 -30.78
N LYS A 160 -6.65 35.26 -30.64
CA LYS A 160 -7.08 34.19 -29.71
C LYS A 160 -6.50 32.84 -30.10
N LEU A 161 -6.51 32.50 -31.39
CA LEU A 161 -5.91 31.29 -31.93
C LEU A 161 -4.42 31.22 -31.59
N ARG A 162 -3.66 32.28 -31.88
CA ARG A 162 -2.23 32.37 -31.54
C ARG A 162 -1.96 32.21 -30.04
N LYS A 163 -2.87 32.64 -29.17
CA LYS A 163 -2.77 32.39 -27.71
C LYS A 163 -3.02 30.93 -27.33
N LEU A 164 -3.85 30.21 -28.09
CA LEU A 164 -4.10 28.78 -27.89
C LEU A 164 -2.96 27.91 -28.44
N GLU A 165 -2.45 28.24 -29.63
CA GLU A 165 -1.30 27.54 -30.24
C GLU A 165 -0.05 27.62 -29.37
N ARG A 166 0.18 28.75 -28.69
CA ARG A 166 1.27 28.88 -27.70
C ARG A 166 1.13 27.96 -26.47
N LYS A 167 -0.06 27.40 -26.22
CA LYS A 167 -0.31 26.47 -25.11
C LYS A 167 -0.20 25.01 -25.53
N GLN A 168 0.02 24.75 -26.82
CA GLN A 168 0.18 23.41 -27.37
C GLN A 168 1.53 22.85 -26.95
#